data_AF-A0A087G0Q7-F1
#
_entry.id   AF-A0A087G0Q7-F1
#
_cell.length_a   1.000
_cell.length_b   1.000
_cell.length_c   1.000
_cell.angle_alpha   90.00
_cell.angle_beta   90.00
_cell.angle_gamma   90.00
#
_symmetry.space_group_name_H-M   'P 1'
#
loop_
_entity.id
_entity.type
_entity.pdbx_description
1 polymer ?
#
loop_
_entity_poly.entity_id
_entity_poly.type
_entity_poly.pdbx_seq_one_letter_code
_entity_poly.pdbx_strand_id
1 'polypeptide(L)'
;EMYKTLPSRSDLLRSVLTADLVGFHTYDFARHFVNACMCILGVEATSEGVVDQGKVTRVAVFPIGIEPERFINTSKLSEVIQYMKKFKNDFGGRKLILGVDRLDMIKGIPQKYQAFEKFLAENEDWRGKVMLLQIAVPTRNGIGE
;
A
#
# COMPACT_ATOMS: atom_id res chain seq x y z
N GLU A 1 9.49 -7.51 16.00
CA GLU A 1 8.98 -7.33 17.38
C GLU A 1 7.46 -7.29 17.45
N MET A 2 6.77 -6.46 16.66
CA MET A 2 5.30 -6.40 16.63
C MET A 2 4.59 -7.75 16.49
N TYR A 3 5.09 -8.66 15.64
CA TYR A 3 4.47 -9.98 15.46
C TYR A 3 4.38 -10.79 16.77
N LYS A 4 5.27 -10.53 17.75
CA LYS A 4 5.28 -11.22 19.05
C LYS A 4 4.06 -10.87 19.91
N THR A 5 3.34 -9.78 19.62
CA THR A 5 2.14 -9.38 20.36
C THR A 5 0.90 -10.20 19.99
N LEU A 6 0.95 -10.99 18.90
CA LEU A 6 -0.15 -11.87 18.51
C LEU A 6 -0.23 -13.09 19.45
N PRO A 7 -1.40 -13.37 20.07
CA PRO A 7 -1.56 -14.55 20.93
C PRO A 7 -1.27 -15.87 20.18
N SER A 8 -1.78 -16.00 18.95
CA SER A 8 -1.64 -17.20 18.10
C SER A 8 -0.42 -17.13 17.16
N ARG A 9 0.62 -16.38 17.54
CA ARG A 9 1.82 -16.15 16.70
C ARG A 9 2.45 -17.44 16.16
N SER A 10 2.57 -18.47 16.98
CA SER A 10 3.23 -19.71 16.58
C SER A 10 2.37 -20.51 15.58
N ASP A 11 1.08 -20.62 15.85
CA ASP A 11 0.14 -21.36 15.00
C ASP A 11 -0.01 -20.71 13.62
N LEU A 12 -0.02 -19.38 13.57
CA LEU A 12 -0.08 -18.63 12.32
C LEU A 12 1.18 -18.83 11.48
N LEU A 13 2.38 -18.74 12.08
CA LEU A 13 3.62 -18.98 11.34
C LEU A 13 3.67 -20.42 10.81
N ARG A 14 3.36 -21.41 11.64
CA ARG A 14 3.32 -22.83 11.21
C ARG A 14 2.32 -23.05 10.09
N SER A 15 1.15 -22.40 10.16
CA SER A 15 0.13 -22.48 9.11
C SER A 15 0.64 -21.93 7.78
N VAL A 16 1.37 -20.81 7.80
CA VAL A 16 2.00 -20.24 6.59
C VAL A 16 3.11 -21.15 6.05
N LEU A 17 3.90 -21.78 6.92
CA LEU A 17 4.96 -22.73 6.55
C LEU A 17 4.42 -24.06 5.96
N THR A 18 3.10 -24.29 5.95
CA THR A 18 2.55 -25.41 5.18
C THR A 18 2.68 -25.22 3.67
N ALA A 19 2.79 -23.98 3.20
CA ALA A 19 2.98 -23.64 1.80
C ALA A 19 4.38 -24.05 1.30
N ASP A 20 4.50 -24.31 -0.01
CA ASP A 20 5.80 -24.58 -0.66
C ASP A 20 6.57 -23.29 -0.99
N LEU A 21 5.86 -22.16 -1.10
CA LEU A 21 6.39 -20.85 -1.42
C LEU A 21 5.58 -19.76 -0.71
N VAL A 22 6.28 -18.82 -0.06
CA VAL A 22 5.70 -17.62 0.52
C VAL A 22 6.32 -16.40 -0.17
N GLY A 23 5.46 -15.59 -0.78
CA GLY A 23 5.84 -14.39 -1.53
C GLY A 23 5.62 -13.11 -0.71
N PHE A 24 6.59 -12.20 -0.73
CA PHE A 24 6.49 -10.88 -0.11
C PHE A 24 6.74 -9.76 -1.11
N HIS A 25 6.19 -8.56 -0.90
CA HIS A 25 6.44 -7.43 -1.79
C HIS A 25 7.83 -6.80 -1.67
N THR A 26 8.47 -6.93 -0.50
CA THR A 26 9.77 -6.32 -0.23
C THR A 26 10.71 -7.32 0.45
N TYR A 27 12.00 -7.08 0.30
CA TYR A 27 13.04 -7.83 1.01
C TYR A 27 12.87 -7.74 2.53
N ASP A 28 12.51 -6.56 3.06
CA ASP A 28 12.33 -6.37 4.50
C ASP A 28 11.21 -7.24 5.07
N PHE A 29 10.09 -7.38 4.35
CA PHE A 29 9.00 -8.25 4.81
C PHE A 29 9.40 -9.72 4.78
N ALA A 30 10.09 -10.17 3.73
CA ALA A 30 10.62 -11.52 3.65
C ALA A 30 11.60 -11.80 4.81
N ARG A 31 12.56 -10.89 5.03
CA ARG A 31 13.53 -10.98 6.13
C ARG A 31 12.85 -10.99 7.50
N HIS A 32 11.86 -10.13 7.71
CA HIS A 32 11.10 -10.10 8.97
C HIS A 32 10.32 -11.39 9.21
N PHE A 33 9.76 -12.00 8.16
CA PHE A 33 9.09 -13.29 8.25
C PHE A 33 10.07 -14.41 8.62
N VAL A 34 11.20 -14.53 7.92
CA VAL A 34 12.24 -15.52 8.24
C VAL A 34 12.74 -15.37 9.67
N ASN A 35 13.04 -14.12 10.08
CA ASN A 35 13.45 -13.84 11.46
C ASN A 35 12.35 -14.19 12.47
N ALA A 36 11.08 -13.97 12.15
CA ALA A 36 9.97 -14.35 13.03
C ALA A 36 9.88 -15.87 13.18
N CYS A 37 10.02 -16.64 12.09
CA CYS A 37 10.08 -18.10 12.12
C CYS A 37 11.24 -18.58 13.01
N MET A 38 12.46 -18.09 12.79
CA MET A 38 13.64 -18.47 13.58
C MET A 38 13.46 -18.14 15.06
N CYS A 39 13.02 -16.91 15.39
CA CYS A 39 12.94 -16.47 16.77
C CYS A 39 11.74 -17.02 17.55
N ILE A 40 10.61 -17.33 16.89
CA ILE A 40 9.36 -17.74 17.57
C ILE A 40 9.18 -19.25 17.53
N LEU A 41 9.52 -19.90 16.41
CA LEU A 41 9.37 -21.35 16.25
C LEU A 41 10.67 -22.12 16.53
N GLY A 42 11.83 -21.45 16.53
CA GLY A 42 13.12 -22.11 16.70
C GLY A 42 13.56 -22.92 15.49
N VAL A 43 12.99 -22.63 14.31
CA VAL A 43 13.29 -23.31 13.05
C VAL A 43 14.52 -22.70 12.37
N GLU A 44 15.16 -23.48 11.51
CA GLU A 44 16.31 -23.03 10.74
C GLU A 44 15.88 -22.32 9.45
N ALA A 45 16.75 -21.45 8.95
CA ALA A 45 16.59 -20.81 7.66
C ALA A 45 17.80 -21.11 6.77
N THR A 46 17.54 -21.29 5.48
CA THR A 46 18.55 -21.46 4.44
C THR A 46 18.51 -20.27 3.48
N SER A 47 19.38 -20.26 2.48
CA SER A 47 19.31 -19.28 1.39
C SER A 47 18.02 -19.37 0.57
N GLU A 48 17.34 -20.52 0.60
CA GLU A 48 16.11 -20.79 -0.17
C GLU A 48 14.84 -20.43 0.61
N GLY A 49 14.88 -20.44 1.96
CA GLY A 49 13.70 -20.19 2.78
C GLY A 49 13.81 -20.75 4.20
N VAL A 50 12.70 -21.23 4.76
CA VAL A 50 12.60 -21.72 6.16
C VAL A 50 12.42 -23.24 6.18
N VAL A 51 13.11 -23.93 7.09
CA VAL A 51 13.05 -25.39 7.25
C VAL A 51 12.24 -25.74 8.49
N ASP A 52 11.07 -26.35 8.30
CA ASP A 52 10.22 -26.83 9.40
C ASP A 52 9.86 -28.30 9.16
N GLN A 53 10.09 -29.15 10.17
CA GLN A 53 9.79 -30.59 10.12
C GLN A 53 10.36 -31.33 8.88
N GLY A 54 11.54 -30.93 8.41
CA GLY A 54 12.19 -31.52 7.23
C GLY A 54 11.65 -31.03 5.89
N LYS A 55 10.69 -30.11 5.87
CA LYS A 55 10.20 -29.42 4.67
C LYS A 55 10.83 -28.04 4.56
N VAL A 56 11.24 -27.67 3.34
CA VAL A 56 11.67 -26.30 3.03
C VAL A 56 10.51 -25.52 2.42
N THR A 57 10.09 -24.46 3.09
CA THR A 57 9.19 -23.44 2.52
C THR A 57 10.03 -22.35 1.90
N ARG A 58 9.96 -22.20 0.58
CA ARG A 58 10.71 -21.15 -0.11
C ARG A 58 10.18 -19.78 0.24
N VAL A 59 11.08 -18.80 0.41
CA VAL A 59 10.69 -17.41 0.68
C VAL A 59 11.30 -16.53 -0.39
N ALA A 60 10.45 -15.77 -1.09
CA ALA A 60 10.90 -14.93 -2.20
C ALA A 60 10.15 -13.60 -2.26
N VAL A 61 10.74 -12.65 -3.00
CA VAL A 61 10.22 -11.28 -3.14
C VAL A 61 9.59 -11.12 -4.52
N PHE A 62 8.30 -10.83 -4.54
CA PHE A 62 7.49 -10.57 -5.72
C PHE A 62 6.72 -9.25 -5.53
N PRO A 63 7.30 -8.11 -5.94
CA PRO A 63 6.58 -6.85 -5.98
C PRO A 63 5.43 -6.97 -7.00
N ILE A 64 4.19 -6.71 -6.56
CA ILE A 64 3.05 -6.78 -7.47
C ILE A 64 3.02 -5.55 -8.37
N GLY A 65 2.89 -5.79 -9.67
CA GLY A 65 2.76 -4.75 -10.69
C GLY A 65 1.30 -4.47 -11.07
N ILE A 66 1.12 -3.46 -11.91
CA ILE A 66 -0.13 -3.19 -12.64
C ILE A 66 0.04 -3.59 -14.11
N GLU A 67 -1.05 -3.59 -14.87
CA GLU A 67 -1.04 -3.71 -16.33
C GLU A 67 -0.99 -2.30 -16.97
N PRO A 68 0.17 -1.78 -17.38
CA PRO A 68 0.31 -0.35 -17.74
C PRO A 68 -0.42 -0.02 -19.04
N GLU A 69 -0.39 -0.93 -20.01
CA GLU A 69 -1.00 -0.75 -21.33
C GLU A 69 -2.50 -0.50 -21.23
N ARG A 70 -3.18 -1.15 -20.28
CA ARG A 70 -4.60 -0.92 -20.02
C ARG A 70 -4.86 0.55 -19.68
N PHE A 71 -4.10 1.14 -18.77
CA PHE A 71 -4.26 2.56 -18.39
C PHE A 71 -3.89 3.52 -19.51
N ILE A 72 -2.79 3.23 -20.22
CA ILE A 72 -2.34 4.04 -21.35
C ILE A 72 -3.42 4.05 -22.44
N ASN A 73 -3.99 2.89 -22.78
CA ASN A 73 -5.01 2.79 -23.80
C ASN A 73 -6.33 3.43 -23.37
N THR A 74 -6.77 3.24 -22.11
CA THR A 74 -7.94 3.95 -21.57
C THR A 74 -7.74 5.47 -21.60
N SER A 75 -6.53 5.97 -21.30
CA SER A 75 -6.25 7.42 -21.33
C SER A 75 -6.36 8.06 -22.72
N LYS A 76 -6.26 7.24 -23.78
CA LYS A 76 -6.36 7.68 -25.19
C LYS A 76 -7.80 7.67 -25.71
N LEU A 77 -8.77 7.12 -24.96
CA LEU A 77 -10.16 7.09 -25.38
C LEU A 77 -10.71 8.52 -25.51
N SER A 78 -11.48 8.76 -26.57
CA SER A 78 -12.04 10.08 -26.88
C SER A 78 -12.89 10.63 -25.73
N GLU A 79 -13.71 9.78 -25.11
CA GLU A 79 -14.53 10.11 -23.95
C GLU A 79 -13.69 10.57 -22.74
N VAL A 80 -12.56 9.91 -22.48
CA VAL A 80 -11.64 10.27 -21.38
C VAL A 80 -10.96 11.59 -21.69
N ILE A 81 -10.48 11.80 -22.92
CA ILE A 81 -9.87 13.07 -23.34
C ILE A 81 -10.88 14.23 -23.23
N GLN A 82 -12.12 14.02 -23.65
CA GLN A 82 -13.19 15.02 -23.54
C GLN A 82 -13.53 15.33 -22.07
N TYR A 83 -13.67 14.29 -21.24
CA TYR A 83 -13.89 14.46 -19.80
C TYR A 83 -12.74 15.23 -19.15
N MET A 84 -11.48 14.91 -19.48
CA MET A 84 -10.30 15.59 -18.95
C MET A 84 -10.25 17.08 -19.35
N LYS A 85 -10.70 17.44 -20.56
CA LYS A 85 -10.82 18.85 -20.97
C LYS A 85 -11.86 19.58 -20.13
N LYS A 86 -13.05 18.99 -19.97
CA LYS A 86 -14.11 19.57 -19.12
C LYS A 86 -13.64 19.70 -17.67
N PHE A 87 -13.10 18.63 -17.11
CA PHE A 87 -12.58 18.58 -15.75
C PHE A 87 -11.55 19.69 -15.51
N LYS A 88 -10.58 19.90 -16.42
CA LYS A 88 -9.62 21.01 -16.30
C LYS A 88 -10.27 22.39 -16.29
N ASN A 89 -11.33 22.59 -17.08
CA ASN A 89 -12.07 23.85 -17.12
C ASN A 89 -12.85 24.07 -15.81
N ASP A 90 -13.45 23.04 -15.23
CA ASP A 90 -14.22 23.12 -13.98
C ASP A 90 -13.35 23.62 -12.80
N PHE A 91 -12.04 23.34 -12.83
CA PHE A 91 -11.10 23.82 -11.81
C PHE A 91 -10.45 25.18 -12.12
N GLY A 92 -10.87 25.88 -13.19
CA GLY A 92 -10.45 27.26 -13.46
C GLY A 92 -8.95 27.44 -13.66
N GLY A 93 -8.26 26.45 -14.23
CA GLY A 93 -6.82 26.50 -14.50
C GLY A 93 -5.91 26.38 -13.26
N ARG A 94 -6.47 26.15 -12.07
CA ARG A 94 -5.72 25.89 -10.84
C ARG A 94 -4.91 24.59 -10.96
N LYS A 95 -3.77 24.55 -10.27
CA LYS A 95 -2.97 23.32 -10.13
C LYS A 95 -3.71 22.35 -9.22
N LEU A 96 -3.98 21.14 -9.73
CA LEU A 96 -4.68 20.11 -8.98
C LEU A 96 -3.70 19.09 -8.43
N ILE A 97 -3.79 18.82 -7.13
CA ILE A 97 -3.21 17.67 -6.45
C ILE A 97 -4.36 16.67 -6.27
N LEU A 98 -4.22 15.48 -6.84
CA LEU A 98 -5.21 14.41 -6.74
C LEU A 98 -4.70 13.34 -5.77
N GLY A 99 -5.48 13.04 -4.74
CA GLY A 99 -5.30 11.86 -3.89
C GLY A 99 -6.45 10.88 -4.10
N VAL A 100 -6.15 9.61 -4.34
CA VAL A 100 -7.16 8.54 -4.40
C VAL A 100 -6.70 7.43 -3.49
N ASP A 101 -7.35 7.32 -2.34
CA ASP A 101 -6.95 6.42 -1.27
C ASP A 101 -8.18 5.78 -0.64
N ARG A 102 -8.05 4.58 -0.10
CA ARG A 102 -9.06 4.06 0.82
C ARG A 102 -9.01 4.85 2.12
N LEU A 103 -10.15 4.99 2.79
CA LEU A 103 -10.25 5.63 4.10
C LEU A 103 -9.68 4.71 5.21
N ASP A 104 -8.36 4.61 5.22
CA ASP A 104 -7.58 3.68 6.04
C ASP A 104 -6.42 4.43 6.70
N MET A 105 -6.22 4.20 7.99
CA MET A 105 -5.24 4.88 8.83
C MET A 105 -3.81 4.80 8.30
N ILE A 106 -3.46 3.75 7.56
CA ILE A 106 -2.10 3.60 7.01
C ILE A 106 -1.86 4.38 5.71
N LYS A 107 -2.92 5.01 5.15
CA LYS A 107 -2.83 5.74 3.87
C LYS A 107 -2.33 7.18 4.01
N GLY A 108 -2.14 7.65 5.24
CA GLY A 108 -1.50 8.94 5.47
C GLY A 108 -2.34 10.16 5.04
N ILE A 109 -3.66 10.02 4.93
CA ILE A 109 -4.56 11.11 4.51
C ILE A 109 -4.46 12.31 5.46
N PRO A 110 -4.48 12.16 6.80
CA PRO A 110 -4.31 13.29 7.72
C PRO A 110 -2.98 14.03 7.51
N GLN A 111 -1.90 13.28 7.31
CA GLN A 111 -0.56 13.83 7.07
C GLN A 111 -0.49 14.61 5.75
N LYS A 112 -1.21 14.14 4.72
CA LYS A 112 -1.36 14.85 3.44
C LYS A 112 -2.06 16.21 3.63
N TYR A 113 -3.10 16.27 4.45
CA TYR A 113 -3.77 17.53 4.78
C TYR A 113 -2.89 18.47 5.58
N GLN A 114 -2.19 17.98 6.61
CA GLN A 114 -1.22 18.78 7.38
C GLN A 114 -0.10 19.34 6.49
N ALA A 115 0.40 18.54 5.56
CA ALA A 115 1.40 18.99 4.59
C ALA A 115 0.84 20.08 3.65
N PHE A 116 -0.41 19.93 3.20
CA PHE A 116 -1.06 20.91 2.34
C PHE A 116 -1.36 22.22 3.08
N GLU A 117 -1.83 22.15 4.32
CA GLU A 117 -2.02 23.30 5.20
C GLU A 117 -0.70 24.05 5.40
N LYS A 118 0.36 23.32 5.79
CA LYS A 118 1.70 23.90 5.95
C LYS A 118 2.20 24.55 4.67
N PHE A 119 2.03 23.88 3.52
CA PHE A 119 2.39 24.43 2.22
C PHE A 119 1.69 25.77 1.92
N LEU A 120 0.39 25.88 2.19
CA LEU A 120 -0.37 27.12 2.00
C LEU A 120 -0.01 28.21 3.01
N ALA A 121 0.41 27.84 4.22
CA ALA A 121 0.91 28.77 5.23
C ALA A 121 2.25 29.37 4.82
N GLU A 122 3.19 28.53 4.35
CA GLU A 122 4.55 28.93 3.97
C GLU A 122 4.62 29.57 2.57
N ASN A 123 3.60 29.41 1.74
CA ASN A 123 3.60 29.90 0.36
C ASN A 123 2.29 30.61 0.00
N GLU A 124 2.14 31.85 0.48
CA GLU A 124 0.90 32.62 0.32
C GLU A 124 0.49 32.84 -1.15
N ASP A 125 1.48 32.98 -2.04
CA ASP A 125 1.26 33.17 -3.48
C ASP A 125 0.54 32.00 -4.16
N TRP A 126 0.51 30.82 -3.54
CA TRP A 126 -0.18 29.65 -4.07
C TRP A 126 -1.64 29.55 -3.62
N ARG A 127 -2.07 30.36 -2.64
CA ARG A 127 -3.47 30.40 -2.19
C ARG A 127 -4.37 30.77 -3.37
N GLY A 128 -5.43 29.99 -3.57
CA GLY A 128 -6.34 30.13 -4.70
C GLY A 128 -5.80 29.64 -6.05
N LYS A 129 -4.50 29.33 -6.19
CA LYS A 129 -3.89 28.81 -7.43
C LYS A 129 -3.71 27.29 -7.41
N VAL A 130 -3.78 26.66 -6.24
CA VAL A 130 -3.62 25.21 -6.03
C VAL A 130 -4.84 24.64 -5.31
N MET A 131 -5.20 23.40 -5.62
CA MET A 131 -6.29 22.67 -4.99
C MET A 131 -5.89 21.22 -4.72
N LEU A 132 -6.26 20.71 -3.55
CA LEU A 132 -6.20 19.29 -3.22
C LEU A 132 -7.60 18.66 -3.38
N LEU A 133 -7.75 17.72 -4.32
CA LEU A 133 -8.92 16.86 -4.45
C LEU A 133 -8.57 15.48 -3.89
N GLN A 134 -9.17 15.13 -2.75
CA GLN A 134 -9.01 13.80 -2.13
C GLN A 134 -10.27 12.98 -2.34
N ILE A 135 -10.16 11.91 -3.12
CA ILE A 135 -11.17 10.86 -3.22
C ILE A 135 -10.84 9.82 -2.16
N ALA A 136 -11.65 9.77 -1.10
CA ALA A 136 -11.55 8.77 -0.03
C ALA A 136 -12.58 7.67 -0.27
N VAL A 137 -12.12 6.50 -0.69
CA VAL A 137 -12.99 5.33 -0.91
C VAL A 137 -13.29 4.70 0.45
N PRO A 138 -14.57 4.62 0.89
CA PRO A 138 -14.90 4.03 2.18
C PRO A 138 -14.36 2.62 2.33
N THR A 139 -13.85 2.31 3.53
CA THR A 139 -13.40 0.99 3.93
C THR A 139 -14.16 0.57 5.17
N ARG A 140 -14.65 -0.67 5.21
CA ARG A 140 -15.45 -1.25 6.32
C ARG A 140 -16.83 -0.60 6.51
N ASN A 141 -17.75 -0.83 5.57
CA ASN A 141 -19.15 -0.42 5.70
C ASN A 141 -19.96 -1.35 6.62
N GLY A 142 -19.56 -1.60 7.88
CA GLY A 142 -20.35 -2.50 8.73
C GLY A 142 -19.80 -2.92 10.09
N ILE A 143 -18.77 -2.26 10.63
CA ILE A 143 -18.42 -2.45 12.04
C ILE A 143 -18.67 -1.10 12.69
N GLY A 144 -19.83 -0.97 13.34
CA GLY A 144 -20.15 0.19 14.16
C GLY A 144 -19.09 0.38 15.24
N GLU A 145 -18.91 1.63 15.66
CA GLU A 145 -18.22 1.94 16.91
C GLU A 145 -18.82 1.17 18.10
#